data_AF-A0A7Y2A6D0-F1
#
_entry.id   AF-A0A7Y2A6D0-F1
#
_cell.length_a   1.000
_cell.length_b   1.000
_cell.length_c   1.000
_cell.angle_alpha   90.00
_cell.angle_beta   90.00
_cell.angle_gamma   90.00
#
_symmetry.space_group_name_H-M   'P 1'
#
loop_
_entity.id
_entity.type
_entity.pdbx_description
1 polymer ?
#
loop_
_entity_poly.entity_id
_entity_poly.type
_entity_poly.pdbx_seq_one_letter_code
_entity_poly.pdbx_strand_id
1 'polypeptide(L)' 'MITPGEFLRFTLDPLRLAILGRASEGMVDVDAVSEALEVDRRKVLGEVGKLRSAGLLDDQDRLDRDALRRLAGS' A
#
# COMPACT_ATOMS: atom_id res chain seq x y z
N MET A 1 1.75 -10.84 10.56
CA MET A 1 0.86 -9.82 11.17
C MET A 1 1.68 -8.55 11.27
N ILE A 2 1.22 -7.44 10.70
CA ILE A 2 1.95 -6.19 10.72
C ILE A 2 1.80 -5.48 12.07
N THR A 3 2.90 -4.93 12.58
CA THR A 3 2.95 -4.13 13.81
C THR A 3 2.90 -2.63 13.51
N PRO A 4 2.57 -1.76 14.49
CA PRO A 4 2.58 -0.30 14.30
C PRO A 4 3.94 0.25 13.81
N GLY A 5 5.05 -0.30 14.31
CA GLY A 5 6.40 0.08 13.87
C GLY A 5 6.71 -0.32 12.42
N GLU A 6 6.21 -1.48 11.99
CA GLU A 6 6.32 -1.91 10.59
C GLU A 6 5.44 -1.05 9.68
N PHE A 7 4.21 -0.76 10.09
CA PHE A 7 3.33 0.15 9.35
C PHE A 7 4.00 1.51 9.11
N LEU A 8 4.56 2.13 10.15
CA LEU A 8 5.29 3.39 10.02
C LEU A 8 6.45 3.29 9.01
N ARG A 9 7.26 2.22 9.08
CA ARG A 9 8.34 1.99 8.10
C ARG A 9 7.84 1.88 6.66
N PHE A 10 6.67 1.30 6.44
CA PHE A 10 6.06 1.22 5.12
C PHE A 10 5.60 2.60 4.63
N THR A 11 4.92 3.37 5.49
CA THR A 11 4.36 4.69 5.15
C THR A 11 5.39 5.82 5.07
N LEU A 12 6.59 5.64 5.61
CA LEU A 12 7.69 6.61 5.45
C LEU A 12 8.28 6.64 4.04
N ASP A 13 8.05 5.61 3.23
CA ASP A 13 8.40 5.64 1.81
C ASP A 13 7.31 6.39 1.02
N PRO A 14 7.65 7.47 0.29
CA PRO A 14 6.65 8.29 -0.39
C PRO A 14 5.84 7.54 -1.45
N LEU A 15 6.44 6.60 -2.16
CA LEU A 15 5.76 5.84 -3.20
C LEU A 15 4.75 4.88 -2.58
N ARG A 16 5.15 4.17 -1.52
CA ARG A 16 4.23 3.30 -0.77
C ARG A 16 3.11 4.07 -0.11
N LEU A 17 3.40 5.25 0.43
CA LEU A 17 2.38 6.13 0.99
C LEU A 17 1.36 6.55 -0.07
N ALA A 18 1.82 6.95 -1.26
CA ALA A 18 0.94 7.32 -2.36
C ALA A 18 0.07 6.14 -2.83
N ILE A 19 0.65 4.94 -2.95
CA ILE A 19 -0.09 3.71 -3.27
C ILE A 19 -1.18 3.43 -2.23
N LEU A 20 -0.85 3.52 -0.94
CA LEU A 20 -1.82 3.33 0.15
C LEU A 20 -2.93 4.41 0.13
N GLY A 21 -2.58 5.64 -0.21
CA GLY A 21 -3.54 6.72 -0.44
C GLY A 21 -4.56 6.36 -1.52
N ARG A 22 -4.08 5.89 -2.69
CA ARG A 22 -4.97 5.40 -3.75
C ARG A 22 -5.79 4.19 -3.35
N ALA A 23 -5.20 3.25 -2.62
CA ALA A 23 -5.89 2.07 -2.12
C ALA A 23 -7.05 2.42 -1.15
N SER A 24 -7.00 3.60 -0.51
CA SER A 24 -8.08 4.06 0.35
C SER A 24 -9.37 4.43 -0.43
N GLU A 25 -9.22 4.77 -1.70
CA GLU A 25 -10.30 5.14 -2.64
C GLU A 25 -10.84 3.93 -3.41
N GLY A 26 -10.08 2.84 -3.51
CA GLY A 26 -10.48 1.64 -4.25
C GLY A 26 -9.34 0.66 -4.48
N MET A 27 -9.47 -0.15 -5.52
CA MET A 27 -8.37 -1.00 -6.01
C MET A 27 -7.25 -0.12 -6.54
N VAL A 28 -5.99 -0.48 -6.26
CA VAL A 28 -4.84 0.24 -6.80
C VAL A 28 -4.78 0.09 -8.32
N ASP A 29 -4.88 1.21 -9.02
CA ASP A 29 -4.54 1.30 -10.44
C ASP A 29 -3.05 1.62 -10.59
N VAL A 30 -2.28 0.60 -10.95
CA VAL A 30 -0.82 0.69 -11.11
C VAL A 30 -0.44 1.67 -12.22
N ASP A 31 -1.20 1.71 -13.30
CA ASP A 31 -0.89 2.55 -14.46
C ASP A 31 -1.17 4.01 -14.11
N ALA A 32 -2.30 4.29 -13.46
CA ALA A 32 -2.60 5.64 -12.97
C ALA A 32 -1.59 6.15 -11.92
N VAL A 33 -1.09 5.27 -11.03
CA VAL A 33 -0.03 5.64 -10.07
C VAL A 33 1.31 5.90 -10.78
N SER A 34 1.67 5.05 -11.74
CA SER A 34 2.88 5.20 -12.54
C SER A 34 2.89 6.53 -13.29
N GLU A 35 1.79 6.88 -13.93
CA GLU A 35 1.61 8.14 -14.67
C GLU A 35 1.63 9.34 -13.73
N ALA A 36 0.80 9.33 -12.67
CA ALA A 36 0.65 10.48 -11.77
C ALA A 36 1.94 10.83 -11.00
N LEU A 37 2.82 9.86 -10.76
CA LEU A 37 4.07 10.05 -10.02
C LEU A 37 5.32 10.04 -10.91
N GLU A 38 5.16 9.85 -12.23
CA GLU A 38 6.26 9.69 -13.19
C GLU A 38 7.25 8.59 -12.76
N VAL A 39 6.73 7.47 -12.22
CA VAL A 39 7.52 6.34 -11.73
C VAL A 39 7.36 5.15 -12.64
N ASP A 40 8.45 4.41 -12.90
CA ASP A 40 8.42 3.16 -13.66
C ASP A 40 7.38 2.17 -13.11
N ARG A 41 6.54 1.64 -14.01
CA ARG A 41 5.47 0.70 -13.70
C ARG A 41 5.94 -0.54 -12.93
N ARG A 42 7.11 -1.10 -13.26
CA ARG A 42 7.64 -2.29 -12.56
C ARG A 42 8.01 -1.95 -11.12
N LYS A 43 8.50 -0.73 -10.87
CA LYS A 43 8.77 -0.25 -9.51
C LYS A 43 7.47 -0.13 -8.71
N VAL A 44 6.42 0.43 -9.30
CA VAL A 44 5.09 0.51 -8.64
C VAL A 44 4.57 -0.89 -8.29
N LEU A 45 4.61 -1.83 -9.24
CA LEU A 45 4.23 -3.23 -9.00
C LEU A 45 5.05 -3.87 -7.87
N GLY A 46 6.35 -3.61 -7.83
CA GLY A 46 7.23 -4.10 -6.77
C GLY A 46 6.81 -3.60 -5.39
N GLU A 47 6.45 -2.32 -5.28
CA GLU A 47 5.97 -1.75 -4.02
C GLU A 47 4.56 -2.24 -3.65
N VAL A 48 3.66 -2.42 -4.61
CA VAL A 48 2.34 -3.05 -4.40
C VAL A 48 2.51 -4.47 -3.85
N GLY A 49 3.39 -5.28 -4.45
CA GLY A 49 3.69 -6.63 -3.97
C GLY A 49 4.25 -6.65 -2.54
N LYS A 50 5.10 -5.69 -2.17
CA LYS A 50 5.60 -5.55 -0.80
C LYS A 50 4.48 -5.19 0.18
N LEU A 51 3.60 -4.27 -0.18
CA LEU A 51 2.45 -3.87 0.66
C LEU A 51 1.46 -5.02 0.84
N ARG A 52 1.19 -5.81 -0.21
CA ARG A 52 0.40 -7.03 -0.13
C ARG A 52 1.05 -8.07 0.80
N SER A 53 2.35 -8.30 0.63
CA SER A 53 3.11 -9.24 1.47
C SER A 53 3.14 -8.82 2.94
N ALA A 54 3.09 -7.52 3.21
CA ALA A 54 2.97 -6.95 4.55
C ALA A 54 1.56 -7.05 5.14
N GLY A 55 0.55 -7.46 4.36
CA GLY A 55 -0.85 -7.50 4.77
C GLY A 55 -1.49 -6.11 4.89
N LEU A 56 -0.99 -5.14 4.14
CA LEU A 56 -1.61 -3.81 4.00
C LEU A 56 -2.54 -3.71 2.79
N LEU A 57 -2.31 -4.57 1.80
CA LEU A 57 -3.22 -4.80 0.69
C LEU A 57 -3.69 -6.25 0.69
N ASP A 58 -4.91 -6.47 0.23
CA ASP A 58 -5.46 -7.80 -0.03
C ASP A 58 -5.05 -8.33 -1.41
N ASP A 59 -5.56 -9.51 -1.76
CA ASP A 59 -5.24 -10.16 -3.04
C ASP A 59 -5.79 -9.44 -4.27
N GLN A 60 -6.67 -8.47 -4.06
CA GLN A 60 -7.28 -7.62 -5.08
C GLN A 60 -6.63 -6.23 -5.11
N ASP A 61 -5.47 -6.04 -4.47
CA ASP A 61 -4.78 -4.75 -4.32
C ASP A 61 -5.68 -3.65 -3.72
N ARG A 62 -6.58 -4.04 -2.82
CA ARG A 62 -7.37 -3.11 -2.02
C ARG A 62 -6.78 -3.06 -0.62
N LEU A 63 -7.01 -1.94 0.06
CA LEU A 63 -6.59 -1.77 1.45
C LEU A 63 -7.18 -2.87 2.34
N ASP A 64 -6.34 -3.60 3.09
CA ASP A 64 -6.82 -4.56 4.10
C ASP A 64 -7.35 -3.78 5.32
N ARG A 65 -8.66 -3.51 5.31
CA ARG A 65 -9.33 -2.75 6.36
C ARG A 65 -9.30 -3.46 7.71
N ASP A 66 -9.24 -4.79 7.74
CA ASP A 66 -9.20 -5.53 8.99
C ASP A 66 -7.81 -5.46 9.61
N ALA A 67 -6.75 -5.49 8.80
CA ALA A 67 -5.39 -5.20 9.27
C ALA A 67 -5.29 -3.80 9.87
N LEU A 68 -5.86 -2.79 9.21
CA LEU A 68 -5.85 -1.42 9.74
C LEU A 68 -6.68 -1.28 11.02
N ARG A 69 -7.84 -1.94 11.13
CA ARG A 69 -8.62 -1.94 12.37
C ARG A 69 -7.83 -2.52 13.55
N ARG A 70 -7.09 -3.61 13.31
CA ARG A 70 -6.22 -4.20 14.34
C ARG A 70 -5.10 -3.25 14.76
N LEU A 71 -4.48 -2.56 13.81
CA LEU A 71 -3.46 -1.54 14.08
C LEU A 71 -4.02 -0.31 14.82
N ALA A 72 -5.27 0.08 14.54
CA ALA A 72 -5.90 1.22 15.22
C ALA A 72 -6.34 0.90 16.65
N GLY A 73 -6.64 -0.37 16.93
CA GLY A 73 -7.02 -0.85 18.26
C GLY A 73 -5.85 -1.31 19.13
N SER A 74 -4.61 -1.25 18.63
CA SER A 74 -3.39 -1.67 19.33
C SER A 74 -2.68 -0.54 20.06
#